data_AF-A0A936D3Q9-F1
#
_entry.id   AF-A0A936D3Q9-F1
#
_cell.length_a   1.000
_cell.length_b   1.000
_cell.length_c   1.000
_cell.angle_alpha   90.00
_cell.angle_beta   90.00
_cell.angle_gamma   90.00
#
_symmetry.space_group_name_H-M   'P 1'
#
loop_
_entity.id
_entity.type
_entity.pdbx_description
1 polymer ?
#
loop_
_entity_poly.entity_id
_entity_poly.type
_entity_poly.pdbx_seq_one_letter_code
_entity_poly.pdbx_strand_id
1 'polypeptide(L)'
;MFSLICKKPEDINKAFNAVDGELFRIIQSGKAGRLSITEVSTEDADEQDRSLAQNRLIYKIYQRIGRALYGGDELLARRECKLKCGCKILYRDRQEFAETFDLVIRPLPQETRLKAMDLIEVSSIMKVKQSTEYIKLMMQVYTEQGVYFMDLEGIEDYANYKEAQK
;
A
#
# COMPACT_ATOMS: atom_id res chain seq x y z
N MET A 1 3.54 -2.19 11.38
CA MET A 1 4.87 -2.69 11.73
C MET A 1 5.87 -1.82 10.98
N PHE A 2 6.64 -1.02 11.70
CA PHE A 2 7.72 -0.23 11.09
C PHE A 2 8.91 -1.17 10.88
N SER A 3 9.40 -1.28 9.66
CA SER A 3 10.55 -2.11 9.31
C SER A 3 11.57 -1.23 8.59
N LEU A 4 12.83 -1.38 8.98
CA LEU A 4 13.97 -0.70 8.37
C LEU A 4 14.98 -1.75 7.94
N ILE A 5 15.44 -1.64 6.70
CA ILE A 5 16.39 -2.56 6.10
C ILE A 5 17.74 -1.87 6.05
N CYS A 6 18.72 -2.44 6.73
CA CYS A 6 20.09 -1.93 6.77
C CYS A 6 20.97 -2.87 5.95
N LYS A 7 21.54 -2.36 4.86
CA LYS A 7 22.44 -3.15 3.98
C LYS A 7 23.90 -2.75 4.16
N LYS A 8 24.14 -1.57 4.73
CA LYS A 8 25.48 -1.03 4.97
C LYS A 8 25.60 -0.45 6.38
N PRO A 9 26.83 -0.33 6.92
CA PRO A 9 27.05 0.25 8.24
C PRO A 9 26.44 1.64 8.43
N GLU A 10 26.44 2.49 7.40
CA GLU A 10 25.84 3.83 7.47
C GLU A 10 24.32 3.83 7.69
N ASP A 11 23.61 2.77 7.29
CA ASP A 11 22.15 2.66 7.45
C ASP A 11 21.77 2.48 8.93
N ILE A 12 22.67 1.88 9.72
CA ILE A 12 22.47 1.57 11.14
C ILE A 12 22.20 2.86 11.94
N ASN A 13 23.00 3.90 11.72
CA ASN A 13 22.85 5.16 12.46
C ASN A 13 21.51 5.86 12.14
N LYS A 14 21.07 5.80 10.87
CA LYS A 14 19.74 6.31 10.48
C LYS A 14 18.64 5.50 11.14
N ALA A 15 18.79 4.17 11.19
CA ALA A 15 17.81 3.30 11.79
C ALA A 15 17.66 3.50 13.30
N PHE A 16 18.77 3.64 14.02
CA PHE A 16 18.75 3.94 15.45
C PHE A 16 18.04 5.27 15.74
N ASN A 17 18.37 6.34 15.01
CA ASN A 17 17.73 7.64 15.21
C ASN A 17 16.22 7.61 14.95
N ALA A 18 15.78 6.87 13.92
CA ALA A 18 14.36 6.73 13.62
C ALA A 18 13.62 5.91 14.68
N VAL A 19 14.20 4.78 15.11
CA VAL A 19 13.61 3.88 16.10
C VAL A 19 13.57 4.50 17.49
N ASP A 20 14.62 5.21 17.90
CA ASP A 20 14.73 5.82 19.23
C ASP A 20 13.55 6.78 19.50
N GLY A 21 13.28 7.69 18.56
CA GLY A 21 12.19 8.65 18.69
C GLY A 21 10.79 8.01 18.74
N GLU A 22 10.54 6.96 17.95
CA GLU A 22 9.25 6.26 17.96
C GLU A 22 9.06 5.39 19.22
N LEU A 23 10.08 4.61 19.57
CA LEU A 23 10.05 3.73 20.73
C LEU A 23 9.85 4.55 22.01
N PHE A 24 10.54 5.69 22.11
CA PHE A 24 10.37 6.63 23.22
C PHE A 24 8.92 7.11 23.35
N ARG A 25 8.29 7.55 22.26
CA ARG A 25 6.88 7.99 22.28
C ARG A 25 5.92 6.87 22.68
N ILE A 26 6.16 5.64 22.20
CA ILE A 26 5.34 4.48 22.55
C ILE A 26 5.41 4.21 24.06
N ILE A 27 6.63 4.18 24.61
CA ILE A 27 6.85 3.94 26.03
C ILE A 27 6.24 5.08 26.88
N GLN A 28 6.41 6.34 26.48
CA GLN A 28 5.77 7.47 27.16
C GLN A 28 4.24 7.39 27.18
N SER A 29 3.62 6.77 26.17
CA SER A 29 2.17 6.55 26.13
C SER A 29 1.68 5.41 27.04
N GLY A 30 2.57 4.78 27.81
CA GLY A 30 2.27 3.65 28.70
C GLY A 30 2.14 2.30 27.98
N LYS A 31 2.60 2.22 26.73
CA LYS A 31 2.56 0.99 25.92
C LYS A 31 3.94 0.34 25.84
N ALA A 32 3.98 -0.97 25.62
CA ALA A 32 5.21 -1.70 25.36
C ALA A 32 5.60 -1.61 23.88
N GLY A 33 6.86 -1.26 23.61
CA GLY A 33 7.45 -1.36 22.27
C GLY A 33 8.38 -2.56 22.17
N ARG A 34 8.56 -3.10 20.96
CA ARG A 34 9.49 -4.20 20.66
C ARG A 34 10.37 -3.77 19.48
N LEU A 35 11.68 -3.87 19.66
CA LEU A 35 12.67 -3.82 18.58
C LEU A 35 13.14 -5.25 18.29
N SER A 36 13.13 -5.65 17.02
CA SER A 36 13.64 -6.95 16.58
C SER A 36 14.67 -6.76 15.49
N ILE A 37 15.78 -7.47 15.61
CA ILE A 37 16.81 -7.56 14.58
C ILE A 37 16.74 -8.99 14.03
N THR A 38 16.71 -9.12 12.71
CA THR A 38 16.60 -10.41 12.04
C THR A 38 17.50 -10.38 10.82
N GLU A 39 18.30 -11.43 10.64
CA GLU A 39 19.07 -11.62 9.43
C GLU A 39 18.12 -11.95 8.28
N VAL A 40 18.33 -11.27 7.14
CA VAL A 40 17.61 -11.49 5.89
C VAL A 40 18.63 -11.53 4.77
N SER A 41 18.33 -12.30 3.72
CA SER A 41 19.17 -12.28 2.51
C SER A 41 19.11 -10.89 1.85
N THR A 42 20.11 -10.57 1.04
CA THR A 42 20.12 -9.32 0.27
C THR A 42 18.95 -9.22 -0.70
N GLU A 43 18.55 -10.35 -1.29
CA GLU A 43 17.42 -10.47 -2.20
C GLU A 43 16.10 -10.21 -1.47
N ASP A 44 15.88 -10.84 -0.31
CA ASP A 44 14.68 -10.62 0.50
C ASP A 44 14.61 -9.18 1.01
N ALA A 45 15.77 -8.62 1.37
CA ALA A 45 15.90 -7.23 1.78
C ALA A 45 15.48 -6.25 0.66
N ASP A 46 15.94 -6.48 -0.57
CA ASP A 46 15.54 -5.68 -1.75
C ASP A 46 14.04 -5.79 -2.05
N GLU A 47 13.47 -6.99 -1.94
CA GLU A 47 12.03 -7.21 -2.15
C GLU A 47 11.17 -6.53 -1.08
N GLN A 48 11.57 -6.63 0.18
CA GLN A 48 10.89 -5.98 1.28
C GLN A 48 10.97 -4.45 1.17
N ASP A 49 12.14 -3.89 0.83
CA ASP A 49 12.28 -2.45 0.61
C ASP A 49 11.34 -1.94 -0.49
N ARG A 50 11.25 -2.69 -1.60
CA ARG A 50 10.33 -2.36 -2.69
C ARG A 50 8.88 -2.43 -2.24
N SER A 51 8.50 -3.49 -1.51
CA SER A 51 7.15 -3.64 -0.95
C SER A 51 6.80 -2.48 -0.02
N LEU A 52 7.73 -2.07 0.86
CA LEU A 52 7.55 -0.93 1.75
C LEU A 52 7.43 0.39 0.97
N ALA A 53 8.24 0.61 -0.06
CA ALA A 53 8.15 1.79 -0.92
C ALA A 53 6.80 1.86 -1.66
N GLN A 54 6.34 0.75 -2.23
CA GLN A 54 5.03 0.65 -2.86
C GLN A 54 3.90 0.95 -1.88
N ASN A 55 3.94 0.38 -0.67
CA ASN A 55 2.94 0.62 0.36
C ASN A 55 2.87 2.11 0.77
N ARG A 56 4.03 2.77 0.90
CA ARG A 56 4.10 4.22 1.17
C ARG A 56 3.45 5.02 0.05
N LEU A 57 3.76 4.71 -1.21
CA LEU A 57 3.19 5.42 -2.36
C LEU A 57 1.67 5.19 -2.47
N ILE A 58 1.21 3.95 -2.31
CA ILE A 58 -0.22 3.60 -2.31
C ILE A 58 -0.97 4.43 -1.26
N TYR A 59 -0.41 4.57 -0.06
CA TYR A 59 -1.01 5.37 1.00
C TYR A 59 -1.10 6.86 0.63
N LYS A 60 -0.03 7.43 0.06
CA LYS A 60 -0.04 8.81 -0.44
C LYS A 60 -1.08 9.02 -1.55
N ILE A 61 -1.28 8.03 -2.42
CA ILE A 61 -2.31 8.05 -3.45
C ILE A 61 -3.71 8.10 -2.82
N TYR A 62 -4.00 7.30 -1.79
CA TYR A 62 -5.28 7.38 -1.08
C TYR A 62 -5.52 8.75 -0.46
N GLN A 63 -4.50 9.33 0.18
CA GLN A 63 -4.59 10.67 0.75
C GLN A 63 -4.87 11.73 -0.31
N ARG A 64 -4.17 11.64 -1.45
CA ARG A 64 -4.37 12.55 -2.58
C ARG A 64 -5.78 12.47 -3.12
N ILE A 65 -6.29 11.26 -3.36
CA ILE A 65 -7.65 11.04 -3.86
C ILE A 65 -8.68 11.54 -2.84
N GLY A 66 -8.52 11.19 -1.55
CA GLY A 66 -9.41 11.63 -0.48
C GLY A 66 -9.54 13.15 -0.41
N ARG A 67 -8.41 13.86 -0.51
CA ARG A 67 -8.39 15.34 -0.53
C ARG A 67 -9.03 15.92 -1.80
N ALA A 68 -8.75 15.34 -2.96
CA ALA A 68 -9.22 15.87 -4.24
C ALA A 68 -10.71 15.64 -4.49
N LEU A 69 -11.26 14.49 -4.08
CA LEU A 69 -12.61 14.07 -4.46
C LEU A 69 -13.59 13.92 -3.30
N TYR A 70 -13.09 13.67 -2.08
CA TYR A 70 -13.93 13.25 -0.95
C TYR A 70 -13.79 14.13 0.30
N GLY A 71 -13.44 15.40 0.13
CA GLY A 71 -13.34 16.35 1.25
C GLY A 71 -12.31 15.97 2.33
N GLY A 72 -11.32 15.16 1.96
CA GLY A 72 -10.30 14.64 2.87
C GLY A 72 -10.56 13.23 3.40
N ASP A 73 -11.63 12.55 2.98
CA ASP A 73 -11.91 11.17 3.40
C ASP A 73 -10.99 10.15 2.70
N GLU A 74 -9.82 9.93 3.31
CA GLU A 74 -8.85 8.91 2.90
C GLU A 74 -9.41 7.49 2.97
N LEU A 75 -10.29 7.20 3.94
CA LEU A 75 -10.84 5.86 4.13
C LEU A 75 -11.79 5.51 2.99
N LEU A 76 -12.63 6.46 2.57
CA LEU A 76 -13.46 6.29 1.38
C LEU A 76 -12.61 6.09 0.13
N ALA A 77 -11.57 6.90 -0.06
CA ALA A 77 -10.63 6.72 -1.18
C ALA A 77 -10.00 5.32 -1.19
N ARG A 78 -9.53 4.84 -0.03
CA ARG A 78 -8.96 3.51 0.11
C ARG A 78 -9.95 2.41 -0.25
N ARG A 79 -11.19 2.47 0.27
CA ARG A 79 -12.24 1.49 -0.03
C ARG A 79 -12.55 1.47 -1.53
N GLU A 80 -12.67 2.64 -2.14
CA GLU A 80 -12.99 2.75 -3.56
C GLU A 80 -11.85 2.25 -4.45
N CYS A 81 -10.60 2.60 -4.16
CA CYS A 81 -9.44 2.05 -4.86
C CYS A 81 -9.37 0.53 -4.74
N LYS A 82 -9.55 -0.03 -3.53
CA LYS A 82 -9.58 -1.49 -3.34
C LYS A 82 -10.65 -2.13 -4.22
N LEU A 83 -11.87 -1.60 -4.21
CA LEU A 83 -12.99 -2.18 -4.94
C LEU A 83 -12.85 -2.03 -6.47
N LYS A 84 -12.51 -0.83 -6.97
CA LYS A 84 -12.48 -0.53 -8.41
C LYS A 84 -11.23 -1.04 -9.10
N CYS A 85 -10.10 -1.03 -8.41
CA CYS A 85 -8.80 -1.35 -9.02
C CYS A 85 -8.24 -2.65 -8.45
N GLY A 86 -8.16 -2.78 -7.12
CA GLY A 86 -7.50 -3.93 -6.49
C GLY A 86 -8.24 -5.25 -6.69
N CYS A 87 -9.56 -5.27 -6.43
CA CYS A 87 -10.41 -6.43 -6.66
C CYS A 87 -10.40 -6.83 -8.14
N LYS A 88 -10.34 -5.88 -9.08
CA LYS A 88 -10.29 -6.17 -10.51
C LYS A 88 -9.03 -6.97 -10.89
N ILE A 89 -7.88 -6.60 -10.34
CA ILE A 89 -6.60 -7.31 -10.56
C ILE A 89 -6.69 -8.72 -9.97
N LEU A 90 -7.13 -8.86 -8.72
CA LEU A 90 -7.25 -10.16 -8.06
C LEU A 90 -8.27 -11.07 -8.73
N TYR A 91 -9.39 -10.51 -9.18
CA TYR A 91 -10.43 -11.24 -9.91
C TYR A 91 -9.88 -11.84 -11.21
N ARG A 92 -9.05 -11.10 -11.95
CA ARG A 92 -8.40 -11.61 -13.17
C ARG A 92 -7.40 -12.73 -12.86
N ASP A 93 -6.62 -12.57 -11.79
CA ASP A 93 -5.44 -13.40 -11.54
C ASP A 93 -5.68 -14.60 -10.61
N ARG A 94 -6.82 -14.64 -9.90
CA ARG A 94 -7.12 -15.68 -8.89
C ARG A 94 -8.56 -16.15 -9.01
N GLN A 95 -8.72 -17.38 -9.50
CA GLN A 95 -10.02 -18.01 -9.69
C GLN A 95 -10.86 -18.07 -8.39
N GLU A 96 -10.27 -18.52 -7.29
CA GLU A 96 -10.96 -18.59 -5.99
C GLU A 96 -11.45 -17.21 -5.48
N PHE A 97 -10.65 -16.16 -5.73
CA PHE A 97 -11.05 -14.80 -5.40
C PHE A 97 -12.23 -14.36 -6.26
N ALA A 98 -12.20 -14.67 -7.56
CA ALA A 98 -13.29 -14.33 -8.48
C ALA A 98 -14.60 -15.01 -8.10
N GLU A 99 -14.57 -16.30 -7.81
CA GLU A 99 -15.74 -17.09 -7.38
C GLU A 99 -16.33 -16.55 -6.07
N THR A 100 -15.48 -16.29 -5.08
CA THR A 100 -15.92 -15.71 -3.80
C THR A 100 -16.46 -14.30 -3.98
N PHE A 101 -15.83 -13.49 -4.83
CA PHE A 101 -16.28 -12.14 -5.11
C PHE A 101 -17.66 -12.13 -5.77
N ASP A 102 -17.90 -13.03 -6.73
CA ASP A 102 -19.19 -13.15 -7.42
C ASP A 102 -20.30 -13.65 -6.51
N LEU A 103 -19.98 -14.60 -5.63
CA LEU A 103 -20.95 -15.15 -4.68
C LEU A 103 -21.31 -14.15 -3.57
N VAL A 104 -20.31 -13.47 -3.01
CA VAL A 104 -20.46 -12.72 -1.75
C VAL A 104 -20.50 -11.20 -1.95
N ILE A 105 -19.64 -10.66 -2.81
CA ILE A 105 -19.44 -9.20 -2.90
C ILE A 105 -20.29 -8.59 -4.01
N ARG A 106 -20.29 -9.18 -5.21
CA ARG A 106 -20.99 -8.64 -6.39
C ARG A 106 -22.49 -8.38 -6.15
N PRO A 107 -23.25 -9.22 -5.43
CA PRO A 107 -24.68 -9.00 -5.21
C PRO A 107 -25.00 -7.86 -4.25
N LEU A 108 -24.02 -7.40 -3.46
CA LEU A 108 -24.24 -6.38 -2.44
C LEU A 108 -24.44 -4.99 -3.07
N PRO A 109 -25.28 -4.13 -2.47
CA PRO A 109 -25.37 -2.71 -2.85
C PRO A 109 -24.00 -2.03 -2.80
N GLN A 110 -23.82 -0.98 -3.61
CA GLN A 110 -22.53 -0.28 -3.75
C GLN A 110 -21.94 0.17 -2.40
N GLU A 111 -22.74 0.79 -1.54
CA GLU A 111 -22.29 1.25 -0.22
C GLU A 111 -21.81 0.09 0.66
N THR A 112 -22.51 -1.04 0.60
CA THR A 112 -22.15 -2.26 1.33
C THR A 112 -20.86 -2.87 0.80
N ARG A 113 -20.65 -2.87 -0.52
CA ARG A 113 -19.37 -3.31 -1.12
C ARG A 113 -18.20 -2.44 -0.68
N LEU A 114 -18.39 -1.12 -0.63
CA LEU A 114 -17.36 -0.20 -0.13
C LEU A 114 -17.04 -0.47 1.35
N LYS A 115 -18.05 -0.63 2.21
CA LYS A 115 -17.85 -0.98 3.62
C LYS A 115 -17.13 -2.33 3.78
N ALA A 116 -17.45 -3.32 2.95
CA ALA A 116 -16.79 -4.63 2.99
C ALA A 116 -15.27 -4.53 2.74
N MET A 117 -14.78 -3.51 2.03
CA MET A 117 -13.34 -3.32 1.78
C MET A 117 -12.51 -3.00 3.03
N ASP A 118 -13.16 -2.69 4.16
CA ASP A 118 -12.47 -2.58 5.45
C ASP A 118 -12.04 -3.94 5.98
N LEU A 119 -12.84 -4.98 5.69
CA LEU A 119 -12.62 -6.34 6.18
C LEU A 119 -11.81 -7.18 5.19
N ILE A 120 -11.84 -6.85 3.91
CA ILE A 120 -11.14 -7.61 2.87
C ILE A 120 -9.70 -7.12 2.71
N GLU A 121 -8.75 -8.05 2.83
CA GLU A 121 -7.31 -7.83 2.74
C GLU A 121 -6.79 -7.69 1.29
N VAL A 122 -7.52 -6.97 0.42
CA VAL A 122 -7.24 -6.85 -1.03
C VAL A 122 -5.77 -6.55 -1.34
N SER A 123 -5.21 -5.48 -0.74
CA SER A 123 -3.82 -5.08 -1.00
C SER A 123 -2.79 -5.96 -0.30
N SER A 124 -3.15 -6.61 0.82
CA SER A 124 -2.21 -7.43 1.60
C SER A 124 -1.91 -8.77 0.93
N ILE A 125 -2.87 -9.29 0.15
CA ILE A 125 -2.69 -10.57 -0.57
C ILE A 125 -2.13 -10.39 -1.98
N MET A 126 -1.86 -9.16 -2.42
CA MET A 126 -1.24 -8.88 -3.72
C MET A 126 0.24 -9.27 -3.73
N LYS A 127 0.68 -9.82 -4.87
CA LYS A 127 2.11 -9.94 -5.17
C LYS A 127 2.68 -8.58 -5.58
N VAL A 128 4.00 -8.40 -5.45
CA VAL A 128 4.71 -7.15 -5.83
C VAL A 128 4.31 -6.64 -7.22
N LYS A 129 4.23 -7.53 -8.23
CA LYS A 129 3.79 -7.17 -9.59
C LYS A 129 2.35 -6.63 -9.62
N GLN A 130 1.45 -7.25 -8.87
CA GLN A 130 0.05 -6.82 -8.76
C GLN A 130 -0.06 -5.47 -8.04
N SER A 131 0.79 -5.22 -7.03
CA SER A 131 0.87 -3.93 -6.35
C SER A 131 1.37 -2.81 -7.27
N THR A 132 2.37 -3.08 -8.12
CA THR A 132 2.79 -2.13 -9.17
C THR A 132 1.64 -1.81 -10.13
N GLU A 133 0.95 -2.84 -10.62
CA GLU A 133 -0.22 -2.65 -11.49
C GLU A 133 -1.34 -1.87 -10.79
N TYR A 134 -1.54 -2.12 -9.50
CA TYR A 134 -2.53 -1.42 -8.70
C TYR A 134 -2.23 0.08 -8.59
N ILE A 135 -0.97 0.46 -8.36
CA ILE A 135 -0.52 1.86 -8.38
C ILE A 135 -0.84 2.50 -9.73
N LYS A 136 -0.45 1.85 -10.84
CA LYS A 136 -0.72 2.32 -12.20
C LYS A 136 -2.21 2.56 -12.45
N LEU A 137 -3.03 1.57 -12.10
CA LEU A 137 -4.46 1.57 -12.37
C LEU A 137 -5.18 2.65 -11.56
N MET A 138 -4.80 2.85 -10.29
CA MET A 138 -5.33 3.95 -9.49
C MET A 138 -4.97 5.30 -10.12
N MET A 139 -3.69 5.52 -10.45
CA MET A 139 -3.27 6.77 -11.09
C MET A 139 -4.05 7.04 -12.37
N GLN A 140 -4.24 6.04 -13.24
CA GLN A 140 -5.02 6.18 -14.46
C GLN A 140 -6.49 6.56 -14.18
N VAL A 141 -7.19 5.75 -13.39
CA VAL A 141 -8.63 5.90 -13.11
C VAL A 141 -8.95 7.25 -12.48
N TYR A 142 -8.07 7.75 -11.62
CA TYR A 142 -8.30 9.01 -10.90
C TYR A 142 -7.70 10.23 -11.62
N THR A 143 -6.71 10.06 -12.49
CA THR A 143 -6.30 11.13 -13.43
C THR A 143 -7.45 11.48 -14.38
N GLU A 144 -8.19 10.48 -14.86
CA GLU A 144 -9.42 10.69 -15.66
C GLU A 144 -10.50 11.46 -14.89
N GLN A 145 -10.43 11.47 -13.54
CA GLN A 145 -11.31 12.22 -12.66
C GLN A 145 -10.70 13.55 -12.18
N GLY A 146 -9.58 13.99 -12.77
CA GLY A 146 -8.95 15.28 -12.48
C GLY A 146 -7.95 15.27 -11.31
N VAL A 147 -7.57 14.10 -10.79
CA VAL A 147 -6.57 14.00 -9.71
C VAL A 147 -5.16 13.99 -10.30
N TYR A 148 -4.34 14.97 -9.94
CA TYR A 148 -2.92 15.00 -10.30
C TYR A 148 -2.09 14.17 -9.30
N PHE A 149 -1.08 13.44 -9.78
CA PHE A 149 -0.23 12.60 -8.94
C PHE A 149 1.27 12.88 -9.06
N MET A 150 1.77 13.42 -10.18
CA MET A 150 3.21 13.39 -10.52
C MET A 150 4.15 14.15 -9.56
N ASP A 151 3.60 14.92 -8.63
CA ASP A 151 4.31 15.59 -7.53
C ASP A 151 4.46 14.72 -6.26
N LEU A 152 3.86 13.53 -6.22
CA LEU A 152 3.97 12.65 -5.06
C LEU A 152 5.38 12.06 -4.96
N GLU A 153 6.02 12.28 -3.82
CA GLU A 153 7.27 11.63 -3.46
C GLU A 153 7.12 10.09 -3.50
N GLY A 154 8.00 9.45 -4.28
CA GLY A 154 8.01 8.01 -4.56
C GLY A 154 7.53 7.64 -5.98
N ILE A 155 7.00 8.59 -6.76
CA ILE A 155 6.61 8.32 -8.17
C ILE A 155 7.82 8.09 -9.08
N GLU A 156 8.92 8.80 -8.84
CA GLU A 156 10.15 8.59 -9.61
C GLU A 156 10.67 7.16 -9.41
N ASP A 157 10.64 6.65 -8.17
CA ASP A 157 11.00 5.27 -7.86
C ASP A 157 10.09 4.28 -8.57
N TYR A 158 8.78 4.56 -8.61
CA TYR A 158 7.81 3.73 -9.30
C TYR A 158 8.13 3.56 -10.80
N ALA A 159 8.55 4.63 -11.48
CA ALA A 159 8.95 4.55 -12.90
C ALA A 159 10.15 3.61 -13.13
N ASN A 160 10.97 3.40 -12.11
CA ASN A 160 12.14 2.53 -12.14
C ASN A 160 11.84 1.07 -11.75
N TYR A 161 10.60 0.73 -11.35
CA TYR A 161 10.24 -0.65 -11.02
C TYR A 161 10.29 -1.52 -12.27
N LYS A 162 10.97 -2.66 -12.19
CA LYS A 162 11.07 -3.64 -13.30
C LYS A 162 9.70 -4.09 -13.80
N GLU A 163 8.73 -4.14 -12.90
CA GLU A 163 7.34 -4.53 -13.15
C GLU A 163 6.53 -3.43 -13.85
N ALA A 164 6.95 -2.17 -13.77
CA ALA A 164 6.30 -1.03 -14.42
C ALA A 164 6.76 -0.85 -15.88
N GLN A 165 7.90 -1.44 -16.24
CA GLN A 165 8.54 -1.33 -17.56
C GLN A 165 8.05 -2.39 -18.58
N LYS A 166 7.05 -3.20 -18.23
CA LYS A 166 6.42 -4.20 -19.09
C LYS A 166 4.94 -3.87 -19.32
#